data_AF-A0A5E4YPX1-F1
#
_entry.id   AF-A0A5E4YPX1-F1
#
_cell.length_a   1.000
_cell.length_b   1.000
_cell.length_c   1.000
_cell.angle_alpha   90.00
_cell.angle_beta   90.00
_cell.angle_gamma   90.00
#
_symmetry.space_group_name_H-M   'P 1'
#
loop_
_entity.id
_entity.type
_entity.pdbx_description
1 polymer ?
#
loop_
_entity_poly.entity_id
_entity_poly.type
_entity_poly.pdbx_seq_one_letter_code
_entity_poly.pdbx_strand_id
1 'polypeptide(L)'
;MDINACPPGGIASGSFSAVRQQRDAAAPEVVPLAAFGPVTGHDGSGAPLPPVGPHDFSEAQPVHEAGSQDARRGAVRMSLSPHAEAAQFVVSACPSARRATLAWFASRLCGALGLATPTVLLVRGCSLAFDGTHAPERLYLATSYLPAYRPLGPWLESDAAWRVIDGVRGGADDACRRARAEAHEIGGQMAQRVPHAVQARTDAQAYADIVKARNDRRTTLCRALPDVYQCALERHYIAALWLGNRDLCDAFMGNIGVWRDKNDLPYIMTVDFSACLGAGIQEACAGDGEGMQPRHVPASPDALRRGGHSGQPDTSPYGALIPDSALVDTTQFRQGAYCAPFARRLGGLTPAADAKTLLDEMKDPTGVRALAAEMAYRLGRIGASDILPWAASADDMARALPAGTGTASDGSIDDPDSQVHRILSRRDCLVTMLGGTWAAQAWERLFPMRAAAIKAQQSPFLTPERND
;
A
#
# COMPACT_ATOMS: atom_id res chain seq x y z
N MET A 1 -17.60 -16.05 -6.23
CA MET A 1 -17.33 -14.69 -6.73
C MET A 1 -15.86 -14.44 -6.46
N ASP A 2 -15.04 -14.32 -7.50
CA ASP A 2 -13.59 -14.19 -7.38
C ASP A 2 -13.25 -12.69 -7.51
N ILE A 3 -12.79 -12.10 -6.41
CA ILE A 3 -12.50 -10.66 -6.24
C ILE A 3 -11.40 -10.19 -7.20
N ASN A 4 -10.67 -11.12 -7.84
CA ASN A 4 -9.65 -10.80 -8.84
C ASN A 4 -9.81 -11.56 -10.18
N ALA A 5 -10.95 -12.23 -10.44
CA ALA A 5 -11.20 -12.78 -11.78
C ALA A 5 -11.97 -11.78 -12.64
N CYS A 6 -11.36 -11.40 -13.76
CA CYS A 6 -12.08 -10.73 -14.84
C CYS A 6 -13.20 -11.65 -15.38
N PRO A 7 -14.42 -11.15 -15.62
CA PRO A 7 -15.38 -11.83 -16.48
C PRO A 7 -14.92 -11.71 -17.95
N PRO A 8 -15.24 -12.68 -18.83
CA PRO A 8 -14.79 -12.67 -20.22
C PRO A 8 -15.67 -11.78 -21.10
N GLY A 9 -15.06 -10.98 -21.98
CA GLY A 9 -15.69 -10.52 -23.23
C GLY A 9 -15.52 -9.03 -23.56
N GLY A 10 -14.99 -8.75 -24.76
CA GLY A 10 -15.10 -7.46 -25.44
C GLY A 10 -13.81 -6.88 -26.02
N ILE A 11 -13.14 -7.60 -26.94
CA ILE A 11 -12.05 -7.01 -27.74
C ILE A 11 -12.67 -6.04 -28.76
N ALA A 12 -12.53 -4.74 -28.53
CA ALA A 12 -12.67 -3.74 -29.59
C ALA A 12 -11.28 -3.42 -30.12
N SER A 13 -11.01 -3.85 -31.36
CA SER A 13 -9.77 -3.62 -32.08
C SER A 13 -9.70 -2.16 -32.52
N GLY A 14 -8.65 -1.44 -32.11
CA GLY A 14 -8.31 -0.10 -32.57
C GLY A 14 -6.81 -0.04 -32.87
N SER A 15 -6.45 -0.11 -34.14
CA SER A 15 -5.08 0.07 -34.63
C SER A 15 -4.75 1.56 -34.70
N PHE A 16 -3.61 1.99 -34.16
CA PHE A 16 -2.99 3.24 -34.56
C PHE A 16 -1.48 3.10 -34.72
N SER A 17 -1.02 3.55 -35.89
CA SER A 17 0.31 3.41 -36.44
C SER A 17 1.38 4.20 -35.67
N ALA A 18 2.56 3.61 -35.59
CA ALA A 18 3.77 4.24 -35.10
C ALA A 18 4.20 5.40 -36.00
N VAL A 19 4.40 6.57 -35.41
CA VAL A 19 5.25 7.63 -36.01
C VAL A 19 6.37 7.92 -35.02
N ARG A 20 7.57 7.55 -35.45
CA ARG A 20 8.84 7.85 -34.80
C ARG A 20 9.16 9.32 -35.10
N GLN A 21 9.40 10.15 -34.09
CA GLN A 21 10.03 11.45 -34.29
C GLN A 21 11.12 11.72 -33.25
N GLN A 22 12.06 12.52 -33.73
CA GLN A 22 13.46 12.63 -33.36
C GLN A 22 13.63 13.67 -32.23
N ARG A 23 14.65 13.46 -31.39
CA ARG A 23 15.02 14.36 -30.28
C ARG A 23 15.27 15.79 -30.79
N ASP A 24 14.63 16.75 -30.14
CA ASP A 24 15.18 18.08 -29.86
C ASP A 24 14.79 18.47 -28.42
N ALA A 25 15.75 19.05 -27.70
CA ALA A 25 15.62 19.38 -26.28
C ALA A 25 14.71 20.60 -26.09
N ALA A 26 13.43 20.35 -25.78
CA ALA A 26 12.47 21.35 -25.35
C ALA A 26 12.19 21.23 -23.83
N ALA A 27 11.81 22.36 -23.21
CA ALA A 27 11.36 22.41 -21.82
C ALA A 27 10.29 21.33 -21.55
N PRO A 28 10.21 20.78 -20.31
CA PRO A 28 9.28 19.69 -20.01
C PRO A 28 7.86 20.13 -20.34
N GLU A 29 7.28 19.49 -21.35
CA GLU A 29 5.91 19.68 -21.77
C GLU A 29 5.00 19.38 -20.57
N VAL A 30 4.17 20.36 -20.19
CA VAL A 30 3.16 20.18 -19.12
C VAL A 30 2.09 19.25 -19.69
N VAL A 31 2.31 17.94 -19.56
CA VAL A 31 1.33 16.94 -19.97
C VAL A 31 0.09 17.13 -19.08
N PRO A 32 -1.11 17.34 -19.66
CA PRO A 32 -2.34 17.39 -18.88
C PRO A 32 -2.49 16.08 -18.10
N LEU A 33 -2.39 16.14 -16.78
CA LEU A 33 -2.61 14.98 -15.92
C LEU A 33 -4.11 14.69 -15.91
N ALA A 34 -4.52 13.69 -16.67
CA ALA A 34 -5.86 13.13 -16.55
C ALA A 34 -6.07 12.58 -15.12
N ALA A 35 -7.33 12.40 -14.72
CA ALA A 35 -7.62 11.57 -13.57
C ALA A 35 -7.16 10.14 -13.90
N PHE A 36 -5.96 9.76 -13.45
CA PHE A 36 -5.52 8.39 -13.58
C PHE A 36 -6.42 7.55 -12.67
N GLY A 37 -7.11 6.54 -13.21
CA GLY A 37 -7.77 5.54 -12.37
C GLY A 37 -6.76 4.89 -11.41
N PRO A 38 -7.19 4.10 -10.42
CA PRO A 38 -6.25 3.32 -9.64
C PRO A 38 -5.42 2.42 -10.57
N VAL A 39 -4.10 2.37 -10.41
CA VAL A 39 -3.29 1.31 -11.03
C VAL A 39 -3.46 0.04 -10.22
N THR A 40 -4.63 -0.59 -10.34
CA THR A 40 -4.56 -2.04 -10.50
C THR A 40 -3.67 -2.28 -11.72
N GLY A 41 -2.89 -3.35 -11.74
CA GLY A 41 -2.32 -3.85 -13.00
C GLY A 41 -3.31 -3.91 -14.17
N HIS A 42 -4.61 -3.77 -13.93
CA HIS A 42 -5.60 -3.37 -14.91
C HIS A 42 -6.85 -2.86 -14.18
N ASP A 43 -7.33 -1.63 -14.41
CA ASP A 43 -8.73 -1.23 -14.18
C ASP A 43 -9.62 -1.67 -15.37
N GLY A 44 -9.09 -2.57 -16.22
CA GLY A 44 -9.64 -2.86 -17.53
C GLY A 44 -9.32 -1.82 -18.62
N SER A 45 -8.64 -0.69 -18.35
CA SER A 45 -8.52 0.41 -19.34
C SER A 45 -7.33 0.32 -20.30
N GLY A 46 -6.25 -0.38 -19.95
CA GLY A 46 -5.02 -0.39 -20.75
C GLY A 46 -4.25 0.93 -20.74
N ALA A 47 -4.51 1.83 -19.78
CA ALA A 47 -3.82 3.10 -19.67
C ALA A 47 -2.33 2.91 -19.32
N PRO A 48 -1.41 3.64 -19.98
CA PRO A 48 0.02 3.57 -19.69
C PRO A 48 0.32 4.07 -18.27
N LEU A 49 1.37 3.53 -17.65
CA LEU A 49 1.89 4.08 -16.40
C LEU A 49 2.24 5.56 -16.59
N PRO A 50 1.91 6.45 -15.63
CA PRO A 50 2.30 7.85 -15.75
C PRO A 50 3.83 7.96 -15.81
N PRO A 51 4.36 8.94 -16.56
CA PRO A 51 5.79 9.13 -16.68
C PRO A 51 6.43 9.37 -15.31
N VAL A 52 7.71 9.03 -15.22
CA VAL A 52 8.55 9.30 -14.05
C VAL A 52 8.52 10.81 -13.78
N GLY A 53 8.14 11.19 -12.55
CA GLY A 53 7.96 12.58 -12.14
C GLY A 53 9.28 13.32 -11.86
N PRO A 54 9.26 14.47 -11.13
CA PRO A 54 8.11 15.05 -10.44
C PRO A 54 7.20 15.87 -11.37
N HIS A 55 5.89 15.73 -11.17
CA HIS A 55 4.87 16.49 -11.89
C HIS A 55 4.60 17.84 -11.22
N ASP A 56 4.24 18.84 -12.02
CA ASP A 56 3.96 20.19 -11.50
C ASP A 56 2.53 20.30 -10.98
N PHE A 57 2.40 20.62 -9.70
CA PHE A 57 1.13 20.88 -8.99
C PHE A 57 1.08 22.33 -8.50
N SER A 58 1.83 23.25 -9.12
CA SER A 58 1.85 24.67 -8.79
C SER A 58 0.47 25.35 -8.86
N GLU A 59 -0.39 24.90 -9.77
CA GLU A 59 -1.77 25.39 -9.94
C GLU A 59 -2.80 24.63 -9.09
N ALA A 60 -2.37 23.63 -8.31
CA ALA A 60 -3.28 22.81 -7.52
C ALA A 60 -3.95 23.62 -6.39
N GLN A 61 -5.26 23.43 -6.20
CA GLN A 61 -6.02 24.08 -5.14
C GLN A 61 -6.55 23.04 -4.14
N PRO A 62 -6.55 23.35 -2.82
CA PRO A 62 -7.13 22.47 -1.82
C PRO A 62 -8.65 22.37 -2.00
N VAL A 63 -9.19 21.15 -1.90
CA VAL A 63 -10.63 20.90 -1.91
C VAL A 63 -11.13 20.94 -0.47
N HIS A 64 -11.90 21.97 -0.12
CA HIS A 64 -12.52 22.09 1.20
C HIS A 64 -13.92 21.45 1.19
N GLU A 65 -14.06 20.26 1.78
CA GLU A 65 -15.39 19.67 2.00
C GLU A 65 -16.01 20.20 3.31
N ALA A 66 -17.28 20.60 3.24
CA ALA A 66 -18.08 20.91 4.42
C ALA A 66 -18.39 19.60 5.17
N GLY A 67 -17.72 19.38 6.31
CA GLY A 67 -18.09 18.31 7.26
C GLY A 67 -17.24 17.04 7.24
N SER A 68 -16.18 16.94 6.45
CA SER A 68 -15.25 15.80 6.55
C SER A 68 -14.28 15.99 7.72
N GLN A 69 -14.54 15.36 8.86
CA GLN A 69 -13.59 15.26 9.98
C GLN A 69 -12.41 14.30 9.69
N ASP A 70 -12.38 13.65 8.52
CA ASP A 70 -11.32 12.72 8.11
C ASP A 70 -10.09 13.42 7.52
N ALA A 71 -9.73 14.60 8.05
CA ALA A 71 -8.43 15.17 7.83
C ALA A 71 -7.38 14.25 8.49
N ARG A 72 -6.91 13.23 7.75
CA ARG A 72 -5.64 12.60 8.06
C ARG A 72 -4.62 13.73 8.10
N ARG A 73 -4.22 14.16 9.30
CA ARG A 73 -3.14 15.14 9.49
C ARG A 73 -1.91 14.58 8.79
N GLY A 74 -1.63 15.06 7.58
CA GLY A 74 -0.58 14.54 6.70
C GLY A 74 -0.99 14.32 5.24
N ALA A 75 -2.29 14.37 4.89
CA ALA A 75 -2.75 14.33 3.52
C ALA A 75 -3.84 15.40 3.23
N VAL A 76 -3.78 16.00 2.04
CA VAL A 76 -4.66 17.08 1.59
C VAL A 76 -5.27 16.68 0.25
N ARG A 77 -6.60 16.83 0.12
CA ARG A 77 -7.28 16.64 -1.16
C ARG A 77 -7.10 17.90 -2.01
N MET A 78 -6.65 17.73 -3.24
CA MET A 78 -6.35 18.81 -4.17
C MET A 78 -7.00 18.57 -5.52
N SER A 79 -7.30 19.65 -6.23
CA SER A 79 -7.75 19.64 -7.62
C SER A 79 -6.78 20.45 -8.48
N LEU A 80 -6.46 19.95 -9.68
CA LEU A 80 -5.62 20.69 -10.65
C LEU A 80 -6.41 21.73 -11.45
N SER A 81 -7.74 21.76 -11.30
CA SER A 81 -8.59 22.71 -12.02
C SER A 81 -9.83 23.07 -11.18
N PRO A 82 -10.33 24.31 -11.24
CA PRO A 82 -11.46 24.77 -10.43
C PRO A 82 -12.82 24.18 -10.86
N HIS A 83 -12.85 23.37 -11.92
CA HIS A 83 -14.07 22.79 -12.46
C HIS A 83 -14.53 21.59 -11.61
N ALA A 84 -15.84 21.42 -11.46
CA ALA A 84 -16.41 20.33 -10.65
C ALA A 84 -16.02 18.91 -11.13
N GLU A 85 -15.67 18.77 -12.41
CA GLU A 85 -15.24 17.51 -13.04
C GLU A 85 -13.70 17.34 -13.08
N ALA A 86 -12.95 18.26 -12.49
CA ALA A 86 -11.49 18.20 -12.50
C ALA A 86 -10.97 16.95 -11.75
N ALA A 87 -9.84 16.43 -12.23
CA ALA A 87 -9.12 15.36 -11.57
C ALA A 87 -8.71 15.78 -10.15
N GLN A 88 -9.05 14.95 -9.17
CA GLN A 88 -8.75 15.20 -7.78
C GLN A 88 -7.72 14.20 -7.26
N PHE A 89 -6.85 14.68 -6.38
CA PHE A 89 -5.73 13.92 -5.86
C PHE A 89 -5.69 14.03 -4.34
N VAL A 90 -5.29 12.95 -3.67
CA VAL A 90 -4.88 12.96 -2.27
C VAL A 90 -3.37 13.11 -2.25
N VAL A 91 -2.91 14.29 -1.84
CA VAL A 91 -1.49 14.63 -1.73
C VAL A 91 -1.03 14.39 -0.30
N SER A 92 0.13 13.78 -0.09
CA SER A 92 0.72 13.55 1.23
C SER A 92 2.17 14.04 1.31
N ALA A 93 2.52 14.59 2.47
CA ALA A 93 3.88 15.06 2.73
C ALA A 93 4.80 13.88 3.06
N CYS A 94 6.04 13.97 2.57
CA CYS A 94 7.12 13.06 2.92
C CYS A 94 8.21 13.80 3.70
N PRO A 95 8.87 13.16 4.69
CA PRO A 95 9.93 13.82 5.46
C PRO A 95 11.14 14.24 4.63
N SER A 96 11.38 13.58 3.50
CA SER A 96 12.47 13.92 2.57
C SER A 96 12.13 13.49 1.14
N ALA A 97 12.85 14.06 0.17
CA ALA A 97 12.78 13.65 -1.24
C ALA A 97 13.12 12.16 -1.42
N ARG A 98 14.09 11.65 -0.65
CA ARG A 98 14.45 10.22 -0.63
C ARG A 98 13.27 9.36 -0.18
N ARG A 99 12.54 9.75 0.88
CA ARG A 99 11.36 9.00 1.32
C ARG A 99 10.21 9.04 0.30
N ALA A 100 10.00 10.18 -0.35
CA ALA A 100 9.01 10.29 -1.41
C ALA A 100 9.35 9.35 -2.59
N THR A 101 10.58 9.40 -3.09
CA THR A 101 11.02 8.57 -4.22
C THR A 101 11.02 7.08 -3.89
N LEU A 102 11.39 6.67 -2.66
CA LEU A 102 11.28 5.28 -2.21
C LEU A 102 9.83 4.80 -2.12
N ALA A 103 8.92 5.62 -1.58
CA ALA A 103 7.50 5.27 -1.50
C ALA A 103 6.86 5.16 -2.89
N TRP A 104 7.22 6.07 -3.80
CA TRP A 104 6.85 5.98 -5.22
C TRP A 104 7.37 4.69 -5.84
N PHE A 105 8.65 4.35 -5.65
CA PHE A 105 9.23 3.12 -6.18
C PHE A 105 8.54 1.87 -5.61
N ALA A 106 8.30 1.83 -4.31
CA ALA A 106 7.57 0.73 -3.67
C ALA A 106 6.15 0.55 -4.20
N SER A 107 5.46 1.64 -4.55
CA SER A 107 4.14 1.56 -5.21
C SER A 107 4.22 0.90 -6.58
N ARG A 108 5.28 1.17 -7.36
CA ARG A 108 5.52 0.51 -8.66
C ARG A 108 5.77 -0.97 -8.49
N LEU A 109 6.55 -1.36 -7.49
CA LEU A 109 6.80 -2.77 -7.16
C LEU A 109 5.52 -3.49 -6.72
N CYS A 110 4.65 -2.83 -5.94
CA CYS A 110 3.34 -3.38 -5.58
C CYS A 110 2.46 -3.58 -6.82
N GLY A 111 2.43 -2.60 -7.73
CA GLY A 111 1.76 -2.73 -9.02
C GLY A 111 2.35 -3.83 -9.91
N ALA A 112 3.66 -4.05 -9.87
CA ALA A 112 4.36 -5.13 -10.59
C ALA A 112 3.97 -6.53 -10.09
N LEU A 113 3.37 -6.68 -8.91
CA LEU A 113 2.74 -7.93 -8.47
C LEU A 113 1.35 -8.15 -9.08
N GLY A 114 0.79 -7.16 -9.78
CA GLY A 114 -0.58 -7.14 -10.27
C GLY A 114 -1.61 -6.96 -9.17
N LEU A 115 -1.23 -6.35 -8.03
CA LEU A 115 -2.15 -6.01 -6.94
C LEU A 115 -2.77 -4.62 -7.14
N ALA A 116 -3.91 -4.37 -6.51
CA ALA A 116 -4.54 -3.06 -6.59
C ALA A 116 -3.76 -2.04 -5.75
N THR A 117 -3.31 -0.97 -6.39
CA THR A 117 -2.70 0.20 -5.74
C THR A 117 -3.24 1.47 -6.41
N PRO A 118 -3.43 2.58 -5.69
CA PRO A 118 -3.70 3.83 -6.36
C PRO A 118 -2.47 4.24 -7.18
N THR A 119 -2.70 5.02 -8.24
CA THR A 119 -1.62 5.59 -9.05
C THR A 119 -0.83 6.60 -8.23
N VAL A 120 0.38 6.25 -7.81
CA VAL A 120 1.25 7.17 -7.07
C VAL A 120 2.08 8.01 -8.03
N LEU A 121 1.97 9.32 -7.89
CA LEU A 121 2.73 10.34 -8.58
C LEU A 121 3.69 11.01 -7.60
N LEU A 122 4.88 11.37 -8.08
CA LEU A 122 5.74 12.34 -7.40
C LEU A 122 5.35 13.72 -7.90
N VAL A 123 5.13 14.67 -6.99
CA VAL A 123 4.64 16.01 -7.35
C VAL A 123 5.41 17.09 -6.60
N ARG A 124 5.43 18.31 -7.16
CA ARG A 124 6.07 19.50 -6.57
C ARG A 124 5.22 20.75 -6.81
N GLY A 125 5.61 21.90 -6.28
CA GLY A 125 4.93 23.18 -6.50
C GLY A 125 3.69 23.42 -5.63
N CYS A 126 3.17 22.41 -4.94
CA CYS A 126 1.93 22.49 -4.16
C CYS A 126 2.11 22.86 -2.68
N SER A 127 3.30 23.29 -2.23
CA SER A 127 3.55 23.57 -0.80
C SER A 127 2.64 24.66 -0.24
N LEU A 128 2.41 25.74 -1.00
CA LEU A 128 1.50 26.81 -0.59
C LEU A 128 0.06 26.30 -0.40
N ALA A 129 -0.42 25.46 -1.32
CA ALA A 129 -1.74 24.85 -1.26
C ALA A 129 -1.86 23.75 -0.18
N PHE A 130 -0.73 23.09 0.14
CA PHE A 130 -0.68 21.97 1.08
C PHE A 130 -0.64 22.43 2.54
N ASP A 131 0.32 23.30 2.89
CA ASP A 131 0.58 23.73 4.27
C ASP A 131 0.82 25.24 4.42
N GLY A 132 0.65 26.02 3.34
CA GLY A 132 0.88 27.47 3.36
C GLY A 132 2.35 27.88 3.34
N THR A 133 3.29 26.94 3.22
CA THR A 133 4.72 27.24 3.13
C THR A 133 5.15 27.50 1.68
N HIS A 134 6.15 28.36 1.50
CA HIS A 134 6.74 28.63 0.17
C HIS A 134 8.00 27.78 -0.05
N ALA A 135 7.79 26.52 -0.43
CA ALA A 135 8.84 25.54 -0.73
C ALA A 135 8.48 24.78 -2.03
N PRO A 136 8.52 25.43 -3.21
CA PRO A 136 8.04 24.84 -4.46
C PRO A 136 8.83 23.61 -4.93
N GLU A 137 10.09 23.47 -4.48
CA GLU A 137 10.97 22.35 -4.75
C GLU A 137 10.68 21.09 -3.91
N ARG A 138 9.89 21.21 -2.84
CA ARG A 138 9.57 20.08 -1.97
C ARG A 138 8.76 19.02 -2.72
N LEU A 139 9.18 17.76 -2.59
CA LEU A 139 8.44 16.62 -3.14
C LEU A 139 7.33 16.15 -2.22
N TYR A 140 6.20 15.83 -2.85
CA TYR A 140 5.05 15.19 -2.24
C TYR A 140 4.69 13.93 -3.02
N LEU A 141 3.91 13.05 -2.39
CA LEU A 141 3.24 11.96 -3.08
C LEU A 141 1.82 12.39 -3.40
N ALA A 142 1.33 12.12 -4.60
CA ALA A 142 -0.07 12.29 -4.94
C ALA A 142 -0.64 10.98 -5.43
N THR A 143 -1.84 10.65 -4.95
CA THR A 143 -2.64 9.55 -5.49
C THR A 143 -3.96 10.08 -6.00
N SER A 144 -4.50 9.50 -7.07
CA SER A 144 -5.84 9.86 -7.52
C SER A 144 -6.86 9.62 -6.41
N TYR A 145 -7.76 10.58 -6.22
CA TYR A 145 -8.85 10.44 -5.26
C TYR A 145 -9.88 9.42 -5.76
N LEU A 146 -10.14 8.40 -4.94
CA LEU A 146 -11.09 7.34 -5.25
C LEU A 146 -12.31 7.45 -4.32
N PRO A 147 -13.44 8.01 -4.79
CA PRO A 147 -14.62 8.22 -3.93
C PRO A 147 -15.21 6.92 -3.38
N ALA A 148 -15.06 5.81 -4.10
CA ALA A 148 -15.52 4.48 -3.70
C ALA A 148 -14.53 3.74 -2.77
N TYR A 149 -13.34 4.30 -2.50
CA TYR A 149 -12.39 3.70 -1.58
C TYR A 149 -12.81 3.94 -0.13
N ARG A 150 -12.74 2.88 0.69
CA ARG A 150 -12.94 2.94 2.13
C ARG A 150 -11.76 2.24 2.82
N PRO A 151 -11.11 2.87 3.80
CA PRO A 151 -10.07 2.20 4.58
C PRO A 151 -10.64 0.97 5.31
N LEU A 152 -9.82 -0.05 5.54
CA LEU A 152 -10.27 -1.37 6.01
C LEU A 152 -11.00 -1.28 7.35
N GLY A 153 -10.48 -0.53 8.32
CA GLY A 153 -11.11 -0.36 9.63
C GLY A 153 -12.55 0.17 9.54
N PRO A 154 -12.78 1.36 8.97
CA PRO A 154 -14.12 1.87 8.70
C PRO A 154 -14.99 0.96 7.82
N TRP A 155 -14.40 0.30 6.81
CA TRP A 155 -15.15 -0.61 5.94
C TRP A 155 -15.70 -1.82 6.71
N LEU A 156 -14.91 -2.44 7.59
CA LEU A 156 -15.31 -3.58 8.42
C LEU A 156 -16.53 -3.29 9.30
N GLU A 157 -16.71 -2.04 9.71
CA GLU A 157 -17.85 -1.59 10.52
C GLU A 157 -19.11 -1.31 9.67
N SER A 158 -18.97 -1.17 8.36
CA SER A 158 -20.07 -0.78 7.47
C SER A 158 -21.09 -1.90 7.20
N ASP A 159 -22.29 -1.51 6.76
CA ASP A 159 -23.29 -2.45 6.24
C ASP A 159 -22.78 -3.27 5.06
N ALA A 160 -21.87 -2.71 4.25
CA ALA A 160 -21.33 -3.41 3.10
C ALA A 160 -20.46 -4.61 3.53
N ALA A 161 -19.60 -4.45 4.53
CA ALA A 161 -18.85 -5.56 5.10
C ALA A 161 -19.78 -6.54 5.83
N TRP A 162 -20.81 -6.04 6.52
CA TRP A 162 -21.77 -6.90 7.20
C TRP A 162 -22.52 -7.83 6.24
N ARG A 163 -22.99 -7.33 5.09
CA ARG A 163 -23.62 -8.17 4.06
C ARG A 163 -22.69 -9.27 3.55
N VAL A 164 -21.39 -9.00 3.49
CA VAL A 164 -20.38 -9.97 3.09
C VAL A 164 -20.20 -11.05 4.17
N ILE A 165 -20.13 -10.64 5.44
CA ILE A 165 -19.95 -11.56 6.59
C ILE A 165 -21.21 -12.39 6.86
N ASP A 166 -22.40 -11.79 6.75
CA ASP A 166 -23.66 -12.45 7.02
C ASP A 166 -24.15 -13.31 5.83
N GLY A 167 -23.77 -12.94 4.61
CA GLY A 167 -24.15 -13.64 3.39
C GLY A 167 -23.45 -14.99 3.16
N VAL A 168 -22.52 -15.40 4.03
CA VAL A 168 -21.78 -16.68 3.92
C VAL A 168 -22.59 -17.82 4.53
N ARG A 169 -22.39 -19.04 4.03
CA ARG A 169 -23.04 -20.24 4.59
C ARG A 169 -22.61 -20.43 6.05
N GLY A 170 -23.56 -20.31 6.98
CA GLY A 170 -23.29 -20.28 8.43
C GLY A 170 -23.61 -18.94 9.08
N GLY A 171 -23.76 -17.86 8.29
CA GLY A 171 -24.14 -16.53 8.75
C GLY A 171 -23.13 -15.88 9.68
N ALA A 172 -23.39 -14.62 10.05
CA ALA A 172 -22.60 -13.97 11.08
C ALA A 172 -22.99 -14.50 12.47
N ASP A 173 -22.01 -15.01 13.21
CA ASP A 173 -22.25 -15.50 14.57
C ASP A 173 -22.52 -14.35 15.57
N ASP A 174 -22.94 -14.71 16.78
CA ASP A 174 -23.20 -13.72 17.84
C ASP A 174 -21.96 -12.93 18.23
N ALA A 175 -20.76 -13.49 18.07
CA ALA A 175 -19.51 -12.79 18.35
C ALA A 175 -19.26 -11.68 17.33
N CYS A 176 -19.56 -11.91 16.05
CA CYS A 176 -19.48 -10.91 14.99
C CYS A 176 -20.52 -9.80 15.19
N ARG A 177 -21.76 -10.15 15.55
CA ARG A 177 -22.80 -9.16 15.89
C ARG A 177 -22.37 -8.25 17.04
N ARG A 178 -21.87 -8.83 18.13
CA ARG A 178 -21.36 -8.06 19.28
C ARG A 178 -20.15 -7.22 18.91
N ALA A 179 -19.16 -7.79 18.23
CA ALA A 179 -17.97 -7.06 17.80
C ALA A 179 -18.32 -5.84 16.93
N ARG A 180 -19.29 -5.98 16.02
CA ARG A 180 -19.78 -4.86 15.20
C ARG A 180 -20.43 -3.77 16.06
N ALA A 181 -21.35 -4.12 16.95
CA ALA A 181 -22.02 -3.17 17.82
C ALA A 181 -21.03 -2.42 18.72
N GLU A 182 -20.12 -3.15 19.37
CA GLU A 182 -19.10 -2.59 20.24
C GLU A 182 -18.12 -1.68 19.46
N ALA A 183 -17.71 -2.06 18.24
CA ALA A 183 -16.85 -1.21 17.41
C ALA A 183 -17.51 0.14 17.07
N HIS A 184 -18.81 0.14 16.78
CA HIS A 184 -19.58 1.37 16.55
C HIS A 184 -19.72 2.22 17.81
N GLU A 185 -20.05 1.59 18.95
CA GLU A 185 -20.17 2.29 20.23
C GLU A 185 -18.85 2.96 20.62
N ILE A 186 -17.74 2.22 20.56
CA ILE A 186 -16.39 2.73 20.82
C ILE A 186 -16.05 3.85 19.84
N GLY A 187 -16.39 3.70 18.55
CA GLY A 187 -16.23 4.75 17.54
C GLY A 187 -16.99 6.04 17.88
N GLY A 188 -18.21 5.93 18.40
CA GLY A 188 -19.00 7.06 18.88
C GLY A 188 -18.36 7.75 20.10
N GLN A 189 -17.86 6.97 21.06
CA GLN A 189 -17.13 7.49 22.22
C GLN A 189 -15.84 8.22 21.81
N MET A 190 -15.10 7.68 20.84
CA MET A 190 -13.92 8.32 20.28
C MET A 190 -14.27 9.67 19.67
N ALA A 191 -15.29 9.74 18.80
CA ALA A 191 -15.70 10.97 18.13
C ALA A 191 -16.08 12.09 19.10
N GLN A 192 -16.72 11.74 20.23
CA GLN A 192 -17.08 12.68 21.30
C GLN A 192 -15.85 13.21 22.06
N ARG A 193 -14.73 12.46 22.07
CA ARG A 193 -13.49 12.82 22.80
C ARG A 193 -12.43 13.48 21.93
N VAL A 194 -12.51 13.39 20.59
CA VAL A 194 -11.57 14.05 19.66
C VAL A 194 -11.36 15.56 19.97
N PRO A 195 -12.41 16.35 20.31
CA PRO A 195 -12.21 17.76 20.65
C PRO A 195 -11.41 18.01 21.93
N HIS A 196 -11.42 17.06 22.87
CA HIS A 196 -10.79 17.20 24.20
C HIS A 196 -9.39 16.58 24.28
N ALA A 197 -9.11 15.53 23.49
CA ALA A 197 -7.80 14.86 23.45
C ALA A 197 -6.67 15.74 22.87
N VAL A 198 -7.01 16.78 22.11
CA VAL A 198 -6.03 17.73 21.51
C VAL A 198 -5.39 18.65 22.57
N GLN A 199 -5.94 18.72 23.79
CA GLN A 199 -5.56 19.71 24.80
C GLN A 199 -4.79 19.14 26.02
N ALA A 200 -4.74 17.82 26.25
CA ALA A 200 -4.11 17.25 27.45
C ALA A 200 -3.29 15.97 27.18
N ARG A 201 -1.98 15.98 27.49
CA ARG A 201 -1.06 14.83 27.36
C ARG A 201 -1.44 13.62 28.23
N THR A 202 -2.19 13.82 29.31
CA THR A 202 -2.64 12.77 30.25
C THR A 202 -3.70 11.83 29.65
N ASP A 203 -4.29 12.17 28.51
CA ASP A 203 -5.38 11.41 27.87
C ASP A 203 -4.88 10.51 26.71
N ALA A 204 -3.58 10.52 26.41
CA ALA A 204 -3.02 9.78 25.28
C ALA A 204 -3.05 8.26 25.46
N GLN A 205 -2.75 7.76 26.67
CA GLN A 205 -2.82 6.32 26.96
C GLN A 205 -4.25 5.82 26.95
N ALA A 206 -5.17 6.57 27.58
CA ALA A 206 -6.59 6.24 27.57
C ALA A 206 -7.15 6.22 26.14
N TYR A 207 -6.76 7.18 25.29
CA TYR A 207 -7.14 7.16 23.88
C TYR A 207 -6.51 5.99 23.11
N ALA A 208 -5.25 5.63 23.38
CA ALA A 208 -4.59 4.46 22.79
C ALA A 208 -5.29 3.15 23.19
N ASP A 209 -5.72 3.02 24.44
CA ASP A 209 -6.47 1.85 24.93
C ASP A 209 -7.84 1.74 24.25
N ILE A 210 -8.52 2.87 24.02
CA ILE A 210 -9.78 2.91 23.27
C ILE A 210 -9.56 2.50 21.81
N VAL A 211 -8.50 3.01 21.16
CA VAL A 211 -8.12 2.60 19.79
C VAL A 211 -7.86 1.10 19.72
N LYS A 212 -7.09 0.56 20.68
CA LYS A 212 -6.80 -0.87 20.79
C LYS A 212 -8.10 -1.68 20.94
N ALA A 213 -8.97 -1.30 21.86
CA ALA A 213 -10.25 -1.97 22.08
C ALA A 213 -11.11 -2.02 20.80
N ARG A 214 -11.17 -0.91 20.05
CA ARG A 214 -11.87 -0.87 18.75
C ARG A 214 -11.23 -1.80 17.72
N ASN A 215 -9.90 -1.80 17.63
CA ASN A 215 -9.17 -2.66 16.69
C ASN A 215 -9.26 -4.14 17.03
N ASP A 216 -9.36 -4.52 18.31
CA ASP A 216 -9.62 -5.90 18.72
C ASP A 216 -10.96 -6.39 18.14
N ARG A 217 -11.99 -5.52 18.12
CA ARG A 217 -13.28 -5.84 17.50
C ARG A 217 -13.21 -5.92 15.98
N ARG A 218 -12.51 -4.98 15.35
CA ARG A 218 -12.24 -5.03 13.90
C ARG A 218 -11.49 -6.29 13.51
N THR A 219 -10.55 -6.76 14.33
CA THR A 219 -9.81 -8.00 14.10
C THR A 219 -10.74 -9.22 14.10
N THR A 220 -11.72 -9.27 15.00
CA THR A 220 -12.78 -10.30 14.98
C THR A 220 -13.59 -10.25 13.69
N LEU A 221 -14.05 -9.07 13.29
CA LEU A 221 -14.80 -8.89 12.02
C LEU A 221 -13.96 -9.28 10.81
N CYS A 222 -12.68 -8.91 10.79
CA CYS A 222 -11.76 -9.24 9.73
C CYS A 222 -11.57 -10.75 9.59
N ARG A 223 -11.52 -11.51 10.69
CA ARG A 223 -11.41 -12.98 10.67
C ARG A 223 -12.65 -13.67 10.11
N ALA A 224 -13.80 -13.01 10.19
CA ALA A 224 -15.09 -13.51 9.72
C ALA A 224 -15.33 -13.23 8.22
N LEU A 225 -14.44 -12.49 7.56
CA LEU A 225 -14.54 -12.30 6.11
C LEU A 225 -14.38 -13.63 5.37
N PRO A 226 -15.11 -13.83 4.25
CA PRO A 226 -14.96 -15.00 3.39
C PRO A 226 -13.54 -15.19 2.88
N ASP A 227 -13.18 -16.43 2.54
CA ASP A 227 -11.84 -16.78 2.06
C ASP A 227 -11.38 -15.96 0.86
N VAL A 228 -12.28 -15.50 -0.01
CA VAL A 228 -11.89 -14.66 -1.16
C VAL A 228 -11.33 -13.31 -0.70
N TYR A 229 -11.90 -12.72 0.35
CA TYR A 229 -11.38 -11.50 0.97
C TYR A 229 -10.11 -11.78 1.79
N GLN A 230 -10.05 -12.92 2.49
CA GLN A 230 -8.83 -13.33 3.21
C GLN A 230 -7.66 -13.49 2.24
N CYS A 231 -7.85 -14.19 1.13
CA CYS A 231 -6.85 -14.35 0.09
C CYS A 231 -6.40 -13.00 -0.46
N ALA A 232 -7.30 -12.04 -0.65
CA ALA A 232 -6.91 -10.71 -1.11
C ALA A 232 -6.05 -9.98 -0.06
N LEU A 233 -6.43 -9.99 1.21
CA LEU A 233 -5.63 -9.43 2.31
C LEU A 233 -4.26 -10.12 2.44
N GLU A 234 -4.21 -11.45 2.30
CA GLU A 234 -3.00 -12.26 2.35
C GLU A 234 -2.03 -11.92 1.20
N ARG A 235 -2.53 -11.64 -0.01
CA ARG A 235 -1.67 -11.16 -1.13
C ARG A 235 -0.97 -9.86 -0.76
N HIS A 236 -1.69 -8.91 -0.18
CA HIS A 236 -1.12 -7.63 0.27
C HIS A 236 -0.19 -7.80 1.48
N TYR A 237 -0.47 -8.76 2.37
CA TYR A 237 0.43 -9.14 3.45
C TYR A 237 1.77 -9.68 2.91
N ILE A 238 1.73 -10.64 1.97
CA ILE A 238 2.94 -11.19 1.34
C ILE A 238 3.71 -10.10 0.57
N ALA A 239 3.01 -9.19 -0.12
CA ALA A 239 3.63 -8.03 -0.75
C ALA A 239 4.31 -7.12 0.27
N ALA A 240 3.69 -6.90 1.43
CA ALA A 240 4.26 -6.11 2.52
C ALA A 240 5.51 -6.78 3.12
N LEU A 241 5.54 -8.11 3.25
CA LEU A 241 6.75 -8.86 3.61
C LEU A 241 7.88 -8.62 2.61
N TRP A 242 7.58 -8.72 1.32
CA TRP A 242 8.58 -8.52 0.27
C TRP A 242 9.17 -7.10 0.32
N LEU A 243 8.30 -6.09 0.32
CA LEU A 243 8.67 -4.68 0.30
C LEU A 243 9.16 -4.17 1.66
N GLY A 244 9.06 -4.97 2.72
CA GLY A 244 9.36 -4.53 4.08
C GLY A 244 8.45 -3.39 4.54
N ASN A 245 7.17 -3.39 4.13
CA ASN A 245 6.20 -2.40 4.57
C ASN A 245 5.80 -2.66 6.03
N ARG A 246 6.41 -1.92 6.96
CA ARG A 246 6.19 -2.12 8.40
C ARG A 246 4.89 -1.52 8.92
N ASP A 247 4.13 -0.81 8.07
CA ASP A 247 2.93 -0.07 8.46
C ASP A 247 1.72 -0.41 7.57
N LEU A 248 1.62 -1.67 7.11
CA LEU A 248 0.50 -2.14 6.27
C LEU A 248 -0.88 -1.88 6.92
N CYS A 249 -0.98 -2.10 8.23
CA CYS A 249 -2.10 -1.63 9.06
C CYS A 249 -1.58 -0.56 10.00
N ASP A 250 -1.99 0.69 9.81
CA ASP A 250 -1.79 1.72 10.83
C ASP A 250 -2.72 1.48 12.04
N ALA A 251 -2.67 2.37 13.03
CA ALA A 251 -3.52 2.31 14.22
C ALA A 251 -5.03 2.39 13.93
N PHE A 252 -5.43 2.75 12.71
CA PHE A 252 -6.83 2.83 12.30
C PHE A 252 -7.20 1.81 11.21
N MET A 253 -6.28 0.89 10.86
CA MET A 253 -6.39 -0.02 9.72
C MET A 253 -6.68 0.74 8.41
N GLY A 254 -5.90 1.80 8.19
CA GLY A 254 -6.11 2.84 7.19
C GLY A 254 -5.25 2.72 5.93
N ASN A 255 -4.11 2.04 6.02
CA ASN A 255 -3.13 1.93 4.92
C ASN A 255 -3.45 0.82 3.91
N ILE A 256 -4.49 0.04 4.22
CA ILE A 256 -5.13 -0.93 3.35
C ILE A 256 -6.65 -0.70 3.44
N GLY A 257 -7.37 -0.99 2.36
CA GLY A 257 -8.81 -0.78 2.32
C GLY A 257 -9.49 -1.52 1.18
N VAL A 258 -10.78 -1.23 1.01
CA VAL A 258 -11.62 -1.78 -0.04
C VAL A 258 -12.00 -0.67 -1.01
N TRP A 259 -11.70 -0.87 -2.27
CA TRP A 259 -12.19 -0.06 -3.38
C TRP A 259 -13.19 -0.87 -4.19
N ARG A 260 -14.19 -0.21 -4.78
CA ARG A 260 -15.14 -0.83 -5.70
C ARG A 260 -14.94 -0.23 -7.08
N ASP A 261 -14.80 -1.09 -8.08
CA ASP A 261 -14.66 -0.64 -9.47
C ASP A 261 -15.99 -0.16 -10.05
N LYS A 262 -15.98 0.23 -11.33
CA LYS A 262 -17.18 0.67 -12.07
C LYS A 262 -18.28 -0.39 -12.19
N ASN A 263 -17.93 -1.67 -12.02
CA ASN A 263 -18.85 -2.81 -12.05
C ASN A 263 -19.28 -3.24 -10.63
N ASP A 264 -18.96 -2.42 -9.61
CA ASP A 264 -19.19 -2.71 -8.20
C ASP A 264 -18.46 -3.97 -7.68
N LEU A 265 -17.38 -4.37 -8.34
CA LEU A 265 -16.51 -5.44 -7.87
C LEU A 265 -15.55 -4.90 -6.80
N PRO A 266 -15.51 -5.53 -5.61
CA PRO A 266 -14.62 -5.10 -4.54
C PRO A 266 -13.17 -5.52 -4.85
N TYR A 267 -12.22 -4.68 -4.46
CA TYR A 267 -10.78 -4.91 -4.52
C TYR A 267 -10.15 -4.50 -3.21
N ILE A 268 -9.25 -5.33 -2.67
CA ILE A 268 -8.37 -4.91 -1.58
C ILE A 268 -7.24 -4.08 -2.19
N MET A 269 -6.92 -2.95 -1.57
CA MET A 269 -5.96 -1.99 -2.07
C MET A 269 -5.07 -1.45 -0.95
N THR A 270 -3.75 -1.45 -1.15
CA THR A 270 -2.78 -0.75 -0.29
C THR A 270 -2.59 0.67 -0.83
N VAL A 271 -2.58 1.66 0.05
CA VAL A 271 -2.52 3.09 -0.34
C VAL A 271 -1.34 3.86 0.23
N ASP A 272 -0.62 3.30 1.21
CA ASP A 272 0.55 3.93 1.84
C ASP A 272 1.79 3.03 1.73
N PHE A 273 2.85 3.61 1.15
CA PHE A 273 4.13 2.97 0.89
C PHE A 273 5.30 3.67 1.60
N SER A 274 5.01 4.63 2.49
CA SER A 274 6.02 5.44 3.19
C SER A 274 6.91 4.64 4.14
N ALA A 275 6.46 3.46 4.56
CA ALA A 275 7.19 2.54 5.43
C ALA A 275 7.86 1.36 4.70
N CYS A 276 7.93 1.39 3.36
CA CYS A 276 8.56 0.35 2.54
C CYS A 276 10.07 0.56 2.39
N LEU A 277 10.78 -0.49 1.94
CA LEU A 277 12.18 -0.46 1.49
C LEU A 277 13.16 0.13 2.52
N GLY A 278 12.89 -0.07 3.81
CA GLY A 278 13.74 0.46 4.88
C GLY A 278 13.56 1.95 5.17
N ALA A 279 12.55 2.61 4.60
CA ALA A 279 12.23 4.01 4.89
C ALA A 279 11.63 4.24 6.30
N GLY A 280 11.46 3.17 7.09
CA GLY A 280 11.01 3.22 8.48
C GLY A 280 11.91 4.12 9.33
N ILE A 281 11.29 4.98 10.12
CA ILE A 281 11.94 6.00 10.95
C ILE A 281 12.98 5.36 11.89
N GLN A 282 14.26 5.63 11.63
CA GLN A 282 15.30 5.56 12.64
C GLN A 282 15.12 6.78 13.55
N GLU A 283 14.23 6.68 14.53
CA GLU A 283 14.08 7.72 15.54
C GLU A 283 15.31 7.63 16.42
N ALA A 284 16.13 8.68 16.37
CA ALA A 284 17.40 8.79 17.06
C ALA A 284 17.22 8.58 18.57
N CYS A 285 17.65 7.42 19.07
CA CYS A 285 18.19 7.32 20.41
C CYS A 285 19.56 8.01 20.42
N ALA A 286 19.61 9.30 20.80
CA ALA A 286 20.69 9.95 21.54
C ALA A 286 20.60 11.47 21.42
N GLY A 287 20.64 12.17 22.56
CA GLY A 287 21.01 13.59 22.62
C GLY A 287 20.14 14.43 23.53
N ASP A 288 20.44 14.44 24.83
CA ASP A 288 20.18 15.60 25.67
C ASP A 288 20.80 16.84 25.01
N GLY A 289 20.02 17.88 24.79
CA GLY A 289 20.49 19.13 24.20
C GLY A 289 19.36 20.16 24.11
N GLU A 290 19.29 21.03 25.10
CA GLU A 290 18.45 22.23 25.07
C GLU A 290 18.79 23.09 23.84
N GLY A 291 17.78 23.48 23.05
CA GLY A 291 17.98 24.49 22.01
C GLY A 291 16.85 24.63 21.00
N MET A 292 16.14 25.76 21.09
CA MET A 292 15.31 26.39 20.05
C MET A 292 13.93 25.76 19.74
N GLN A 293 12.88 26.36 20.32
CA GLN A 293 11.48 26.09 19.97
C GLN A 293 11.04 26.84 18.70
N PRO A 294 10.36 26.19 17.74
CA PRO A 294 9.49 26.87 16.79
C PRO A 294 8.13 27.18 17.45
N ARG A 295 7.73 28.45 17.41
CA ARG A 295 6.43 28.93 17.92
C ARG A 295 5.25 28.35 17.11
N HIS A 296 4.22 27.96 17.84
CA HIS A 296 2.88 27.54 17.38
C HIS A 296 2.81 26.33 16.43
N VAL A 297 3.12 25.16 16.98
CA VAL A 297 2.66 23.86 16.45
C VAL A 297 1.54 23.37 17.39
N PRO A 298 0.27 23.23 16.96
CA PRO A 298 -0.72 22.54 17.78
C PRO A 298 -0.30 21.07 17.93
N ALA A 299 -0.33 20.58 19.17
CA ALA A 299 0.20 19.29 19.61
C ALA A 299 -0.08 18.14 18.63
N SER A 300 0.98 17.39 18.35
CA SER A 300 1.09 16.30 17.38
C SER A 300 0.41 15.02 17.87
N PRO A 301 -0.14 14.15 16.99
CA PRO A 301 -0.51 12.77 17.31
C PRO A 301 0.70 11.88 17.61
N ASP A 302 1.91 12.44 17.71
CA ASP A 302 3.11 11.73 18.14
C ASP A 302 2.92 10.95 19.44
N ALA A 303 1.94 11.32 20.29
CA ALA A 303 1.60 10.55 21.48
C ALA A 303 0.98 9.17 21.18
N LEU A 304 0.29 8.98 20.05
CA LEU A 304 -0.20 7.67 19.58
C LEU A 304 0.89 6.87 18.87
N ARG A 305 1.84 7.54 18.19
CA ARG A 305 3.08 6.90 17.71
C ARG A 305 3.96 6.45 18.88
N ARG A 306 3.95 7.18 20.00
CA ARG A 306 4.70 6.86 21.24
C ARG A 306 3.99 5.87 22.18
N GLY A 307 2.66 5.79 22.14
CA GLY A 307 1.83 5.06 23.11
C GLY A 307 1.58 3.58 22.80
N GLY A 308 1.98 3.09 21.62
CA GLY A 308 1.91 1.68 21.28
C GLY A 308 3.20 0.96 21.65
N HIS A 309 3.27 0.42 22.87
CA HIS A 309 4.38 -0.42 23.37
C HIS A 309 5.81 0.13 23.12
N SER A 310 6.25 1.00 24.03
CA SER A 310 7.66 1.32 24.27
C SER A 310 8.45 0.09 24.78
N GLY A 311 8.67 -0.90 23.92
CA GLY A 311 9.35 -2.13 24.35
C GLY A 311 9.94 -2.99 23.24
N GLN A 312 9.57 -2.79 21.98
CA GLN A 312 10.20 -3.54 20.89
C GLN A 312 11.26 -2.68 20.21
N PRO A 313 12.55 -3.02 20.35
CA PRO A 313 13.59 -2.31 19.62
C PRO A 313 13.31 -2.43 18.12
N ASP A 314 13.25 -1.28 17.45
CA ASP A 314 13.02 -1.10 16.02
C ASP A 314 14.28 -1.54 15.23
N THR A 315 14.70 -2.79 15.39
CA THR A 315 16.07 -3.25 15.06
C THR A 315 16.16 -4.28 13.95
N SER A 316 15.09 -4.62 13.24
CA SER A 316 15.25 -5.43 12.01
C SER A 316 15.47 -4.48 10.82
N PRO A 317 16.72 -4.27 10.37
CA PRO A 317 16.97 -3.51 9.15
C PRO A 317 16.27 -4.20 7.98
N TYR A 318 15.79 -3.42 7.02
CA TYR A 318 15.35 -3.97 5.73
C TYR A 318 16.55 -4.63 5.04
N GLY A 319 16.69 -5.94 5.26
CA GLY A 319 17.81 -6.76 4.81
C GLY A 319 17.47 -7.63 3.61
N ALA A 320 18.49 -8.23 2.99
CA ALA A 320 18.33 -9.10 1.81
C ALA A 320 17.59 -10.41 2.11
N LEU A 321 17.52 -10.82 3.38
CA LEU A 321 16.91 -12.08 3.81
C LEU A 321 15.61 -11.83 4.56
N ILE A 322 14.68 -12.77 4.43
CA ILE A 322 13.42 -12.82 5.18
C ILE A 322 13.47 -14.07 6.06
N PRO A 323 13.25 -13.96 7.39
CA PRO A 323 13.26 -15.11 8.28
C PRO A 323 12.24 -16.18 7.86
N ASP A 324 12.55 -17.46 8.07
CA ASP A 324 11.67 -18.59 7.69
C ASP A 324 10.29 -18.52 8.39
N SER A 325 10.21 -17.88 9.55
CA SER A 325 8.96 -17.67 10.29
C SER A 325 8.13 -16.46 9.81
N ALA A 326 8.62 -15.68 8.83
CA ALA A 326 8.03 -14.39 8.47
C ALA A 326 6.59 -14.48 7.93
N LEU A 327 6.19 -15.62 7.37
CA LEU A 327 4.83 -15.82 6.87
C LEU A 327 3.77 -15.72 7.97
N VAL A 328 4.12 -16.03 9.21
CA VAL A 328 3.22 -15.95 10.39
C VAL A 328 3.66 -14.92 11.42
N ASP A 329 4.92 -14.48 11.36
CA ASP A 329 5.47 -13.50 12.28
C ASP A 329 4.98 -12.09 11.96
N THR A 330 4.03 -11.63 12.77
CA THR A 330 3.49 -10.26 12.65
C THR A 330 4.33 -9.22 13.39
N THR A 331 5.33 -9.62 14.18
CA THR A 331 6.10 -8.69 15.03
C THR A 331 6.98 -7.73 14.22
N GLN A 332 7.21 -8.01 12.94
CA GLN A 332 7.91 -7.12 12.01
C GLN A 332 7.11 -5.87 11.62
N PHE A 333 5.79 -5.88 11.82
CA PHE A 333 4.91 -4.75 11.57
C PHE A 333 4.70 -3.95 12.87
N ARG A 334 4.71 -2.61 12.76
CA ARG A 334 4.55 -1.69 13.90
C ARG A 334 3.26 -1.93 14.68
N GLN A 335 2.19 -2.29 13.98
CA GLN A 335 0.89 -2.66 14.56
C GLN A 335 0.51 -4.09 14.17
N GLY A 336 1.48 -5.02 14.23
CA GLY A 336 1.35 -6.38 13.72
C GLY A 336 0.17 -7.20 14.23
N ALA A 337 -0.28 -6.93 15.46
CA ALA A 337 -1.50 -7.55 16.00
C ALA A 337 -2.72 -7.38 15.06
N TYR A 338 -2.82 -6.25 14.36
CA TYR A 338 -3.92 -5.98 13.43
C TYR A 338 -3.73 -6.65 12.06
N CYS A 339 -2.50 -7.06 11.73
CA CYS A 339 -2.20 -7.89 10.56
C CYS A 339 -2.39 -9.39 10.83
N ALA A 340 -2.59 -9.82 12.08
CA ALA A 340 -2.73 -11.24 12.44
C ALA A 340 -3.81 -11.99 11.65
N PRO A 341 -4.98 -11.42 11.30
CA PRO A 341 -5.94 -12.08 10.43
C PRO A 341 -5.37 -12.45 9.05
N PHE A 342 -4.47 -11.63 8.51
CA PHE A 342 -3.90 -11.80 7.17
C PHE A 342 -2.81 -12.88 7.14
N ALA A 343 -2.21 -13.21 8.29
CA ALA A 343 -1.16 -14.23 8.37
C ALA A 343 -1.71 -15.59 8.84
N ARG A 344 -2.91 -15.61 9.44
CA ARG A 344 -3.48 -16.77 10.12
C ARG A 344 -3.45 -18.05 9.29
N ARG A 345 -3.92 -17.98 8.03
CA ARG A 345 -4.04 -19.17 7.19
C ARG A 345 -2.69 -19.61 6.63
N LEU A 346 -1.75 -18.68 6.45
CA LEU A 346 -0.37 -18.97 6.03
C LEU A 346 0.37 -19.86 7.03
N GLY A 347 -0.02 -19.86 8.31
CA GLY A 347 0.53 -20.81 9.30
C GLY A 347 0.19 -22.27 9.06
N GLY A 348 -0.82 -22.55 8.23
CA GLY A 348 -1.12 -23.91 7.74
C GLY A 348 -0.23 -24.35 6.57
N LEU A 349 0.65 -23.48 6.05
CA LEU A 349 1.56 -23.81 4.96
C LEU A 349 2.71 -24.69 5.48
N THR A 350 2.48 -25.99 5.52
CA THR A 350 3.52 -26.96 5.87
C THR A 350 4.41 -27.27 4.66
N PRO A 351 5.71 -27.56 4.86
CA PRO A 351 6.53 -28.22 3.84
C PRO A 351 5.89 -29.57 3.54
N ALA A 352 5.40 -29.77 2.32
CA ALA A 352 4.69 -31.00 1.99
C ALA A 352 5.64 -32.19 1.86
N ALA A 353 5.10 -33.39 2.14
CA ALA A 353 5.84 -34.64 2.04
C ALA A 353 6.08 -35.09 0.59
N ASP A 354 5.17 -34.77 -0.35
CA ASP A 354 5.27 -35.15 -1.76
C ASP A 354 4.48 -34.23 -2.72
N ALA A 355 4.81 -34.29 -4.02
CA ALA A 355 4.27 -33.43 -5.07
C ALA A 355 2.79 -33.67 -5.42
N LYS A 356 2.25 -34.88 -5.19
CA LYS A 356 0.85 -35.19 -5.49
C LYS A 356 -0.06 -34.52 -4.45
N THR A 357 0.31 -34.63 -3.19
CA THR A 357 -0.40 -33.97 -2.08
C THR A 357 -0.46 -32.46 -2.28
N LEU A 358 0.66 -31.84 -2.69
CA LEU A 358 0.71 -30.41 -3.05
C LEU A 358 -0.27 -30.04 -4.17
N LEU A 359 -0.28 -30.83 -5.25
CA LEU A 359 -1.14 -30.56 -6.39
C LEU A 359 -2.63 -30.69 -6.03
N ASP A 360 -2.98 -31.66 -5.18
CA ASP A 360 -4.34 -31.86 -4.70
C ASP A 360 -4.81 -30.70 -3.80
N GLU A 361 -3.97 -30.20 -2.89
CA GLU A 361 -4.26 -28.99 -2.08
C GLU A 361 -4.43 -27.74 -2.95
N MET A 362 -3.66 -27.61 -4.03
CA MET A 362 -3.74 -26.46 -4.95
C MET A 362 -5.03 -26.43 -5.79
N LYS A 363 -5.80 -27.52 -5.86
CA LYS A 363 -7.06 -27.55 -6.61
C LYS A 363 -8.14 -26.66 -5.99
N ASP A 364 -8.07 -26.38 -4.69
CA ASP A 364 -8.90 -25.36 -4.07
C ASP A 364 -8.34 -23.97 -4.42
N PRO A 365 -8.98 -23.19 -5.32
CA PRO A 365 -8.49 -21.88 -5.75
C PRO A 365 -8.44 -20.84 -4.64
N THR A 366 -9.13 -21.08 -3.53
CA THR A 366 -9.13 -20.22 -2.34
C THR A 366 -8.26 -20.76 -1.23
N GLY A 367 -7.70 -21.96 -1.38
CA GLY A 367 -6.83 -22.59 -0.39
C GLY A 367 -5.50 -21.86 -0.22
N VAL A 368 -4.89 -22.03 0.96
CA VAL A 368 -3.59 -21.42 1.30
C VAL A 368 -2.49 -21.84 0.33
N ARG A 369 -2.49 -23.10 -0.11
CA ARG A 369 -1.49 -23.61 -1.05
C ARG A 369 -1.61 -22.98 -2.43
N ALA A 370 -2.83 -22.88 -2.95
CA ALA A 370 -3.15 -22.18 -4.19
C ALA A 370 -2.69 -20.71 -4.14
N LEU A 371 -3.03 -20.00 -3.06
CA LEU A 371 -2.60 -18.63 -2.84
C LEU A 371 -1.07 -18.49 -2.78
N ALA A 372 -0.38 -19.37 -2.05
CA ALA A 372 1.07 -19.33 -1.94
C ALA A 372 1.72 -19.53 -3.31
N ALA A 373 1.24 -20.51 -4.08
CA ALA A 373 1.70 -20.77 -5.44
C ALA A 373 1.40 -19.61 -6.41
N GLU A 374 0.24 -18.96 -6.28
CA GLU A 374 -0.09 -17.73 -7.02
C GLU A 374 0.91 -16.60 -6.72
N MET A 375 1.21 -16.38 -5.44
CA MET A 375 2.15 -15.32 -5.05
C MET A 375 3.59 -15.66 -5.47
N ALA A 376 3.99 -16.93 -5.40
CA ALA A 376 5.26 -17.39 -5.96
C ALA A 376 5.33 -17.14 -7.48
N TYR A 377 4.24 -17.38 -8.21
CA TYR A 377 4.13 -17.07 -9.63
C TYR A 377 4.25 -15.58 -9.93
N ARG A 378 3.52 -14.72 -9.20
CA ARG A 378 3.58 -13.26 -9.35
C ARG A 378 4.98 -12.72 -9.08
N LEU A 379 5.59 -13.13 -7.97
CA LEU A 379 6.92 -12.70 -7.54
C LEU A 379 8.00 -13.18 -8.53
N GLY A 380 7.96 -14.46 -8.92
CA GLY A 380 8.98 -15.08 -9.77
C GLY A 380 9.09 -14.48 -11.18
N ARG A 381 8.10 -13.70 -11.62
CA ARG A 381 8.09 -12.99 -12.91
C ARG A 381 8.82 -11.65 -12.89
N ILE A 382 9.09 -11.07 -11.72
CA ILE A 382 9.69 -9.73 -11.59
C ILE A 382 11.20 -9.86 -11.60
N GLY A 383 11.88 -9.43 -12.65
CA GLY A 383 13.34 -9.50 -12.82
C GLY A 383 14.08 -8.18 -12.59
N ALA A 384 15.42 -8.23 -12.63
CA ALA A 384 16.28 -7.05 -12.47
C ALA A 384 16.06 -5.99 -13.57
N SER A 385 15.87 -6.44 -14.82
CA SER A 385 15.60 -5.57 -15.96
C SER A 385 14.31 -4.75 -15.81
N ASP A 386 13.35 -5.27 -15.02
CA ASP A 386 12.07 -4.60 -14.78
C ASP A 386 12.21 -3.48 -13.75
N ILE A 387 13.01 -3.72 -12.69
CA ILE A 387 13.04 -2.84 -11.52
C ILE A 387 14.19 -1.82 -11.54
N LEU A 388 15.31 -2.14 -12.21
CA LEU A 388 16.49 -1.26 -12.26
C LEU A 388 16.19 0.14 -12.82
N PRO A 389 15.41 0.30 -13.91
CA PRO A 389 15.07 1.64 -14.41
C PRO A 389 14.33 2.51 -13.38
N TRP A 390 13.47 1.91 -12.56
CA TRP A 390 12.74 2.63 -11.52
C TRP A 390 13.63 2.96 -10.32
N ALA A 391 14.50 2.04 -9.91
CA ALA A 391 15.46 2.28 -8.83
C ALA A 391 16.41 3.44 -9.20
N ALA A 392 16.96 3.43 -10.42
CA ALA A 392 17.81 4.50 -10.92
C ALA A 392 17.06 5.84 -10.98
N SER A 393 15.82 5.84 -11.48
CA SER A 393 14.97 7.04 -11.51
C SER A 393 14.71 7.61 -10.11
N ALA A 394 14.39 6.75 -9.13
CA ALA A 394 14.15 7.15 -7.76
C ALA A 394 15.39 7.80 -7.14
N ASP A 395 16.56 7.20 -7.35
CA ASP A 395 17.84 7.69 -6.84
C ASP A 395 18.27 9.01 -7.51
N ASP A 396 18.12 9.14 -8.82
CA ASP A 396 18.42 10.39 -9.54
C ASP A 396 17.52 11.54 -9.08
N MET A 397 16.22 11.29 -8.90
CA MET A 397 15.29 12.28 -8.36
C MET A 397 15.60 12.67 -6.91
N ALA A 398 16.03 11.71 -6.09
CA ALA A 398 16.43 11.98 -4.71
C ALA A 398 17.70 12.83 -4.64
N ARG A 399 18.67 12.59 -5.53
CA ARG A 399 19.95 13.32 -5.63
C ARG A 399 19.81 14.72 -6.24
N ALA A 400 18.82 14.93 -7.12
CA ALA A 400 18.60 16.20 -7.78
C ALA A 400 18.12 17.33 -6.85
N LEU A 401 17.69 17.01 -5.62
CA LEU A 401 17.20 17.99 -4.65
C LEU A 401 18.24 18.21 -3.53
N PRO A 402 18.49 19.47 -3.12
CA PRO A 402 19.43 19.75 -2.04
C PRO A 402 18.98 19.06 -0.76
N ALA A 403 19.92 18.43 -0.04
CA ALA A 403 19.66 17.89 1.28
C ALA A 403 19.14 19.02 2.17
N GLY A 404 17.91 18.89 2.67
CA GLY A 404 17.32 19.89 3.56
C GLY A 404 18.23 20.14 4.76
N THR A 405 18.22 21.36 5.30
CA THR A 405 19.04 21.82 6.43
C THR A 405 18.65 21.21 7.79
N GLY A 406 18.24 19.94 7.83
CA GLY A 406 17.76 19.27 9.05
C GLY A 406 18.20 17.82 9.10
N THR A 407 19.16 17.55 9.99
CA THR A 407 19.60 16.23 10.49
C THR A 407 20.09 15.23 9.44
N ALA A 408 21.41 15.20 9.30
CA ALA A 408 22.17 14.12 8.68
C ALA A 408 21.99 12.81 9.49
N SER A 409 21.03 11.98 9.09
CA SER A 409 21.10 10.53 9.31
C SER A 409 20.27 9.79 8.25
N ASP A 410 20.38 10.20 7.00
CA ASP A 410 19.98 9.31 5.90
C ASP A 410 21.09 8.26 5.80
N GLY A 411 20.85 7.10 6.43
CA GLY A 411 21.78 5.97 6.44
C GLY A 411 22.27 5.61 5.04
N SER A 412 23.45 4.96 5.01
CA SER A 412 24.18 4.48 3.83
C SER A 412 23.34 4.45 2.54
N ILE A 413 23.78 5.21 1.55
CA ILE A 413 23.19 5.24 0.22
C ILE A 413 23.51 3.90 -0.43
N ASP A 414 22.54 2.98 -0.44
CA ASP A 414 22.61 1.86 -1.36
C ASP A 414 22.46 2.45 -2.77
N ASP A 415 23.44 2.20 -3.63
CA ASP A 415 23.31 2.48 -5.05
C ASP A 415 22.12 1.69 -5.64
N PRO A 416 21.56 2.11 -6.79
CA PRO A 416 20.42 1.43 -7.40
C PRO A 416 20.61 -0.07 -7.58
N ASP A 417 21.80 -0.54 -7.97
CA ASP A 417 22.07 -1.96 -8.18
C ASP A 417 22.06 -2.73 -6.85
N SER A 418 22.67 -2.19 -5.79
CA SER A 418 22.61 -2.77 -4.44
C SER A 418 21.18 -2.85 -3.90
N GLN A 419 20.37 -1.82 -4.15
CA GLN A 419 18.95 -1.82 -3.76
C GLN A 419 18.15 -2.88 -4.53
N VAL A 420 18.34 -2.95 -5.85
CA VAL A 420 17.73 -3.96 -6.73
C VAL A 420 18.12 -5.37 -6.30
N HIS A 421 19.41 -5.61 -6.04
CA HIS A 421 19.89 -6.90 -5.56
C HIS A 421 19.18 -7.30 -4.26
N ARG A 422 19.08 -6.39 -3.29
CA ARG A 422 18.38 -6.63 -2.02
C ARG A 422 16.90 -6.98 -2.22
N ILE A 423 16.19 -6.24 -3.08
CA ILE A 423 14.77 -6.49 -3.39
C ILE A 423 14.58 -7.88 -4.01
N LEU A 424 15.47 -8.29 -4.92
CA LEU A 424 15.40 -9.59 -5.58
C LEU A 424 15.80 -10.75 -4.65
N SER A 425 16.80 -10.56 -3.79
CA SER A 425 17.13 -11.57 -2.77
C SER A 425 15.95 -11.84 -1.84
N ARG A 426 15.24 -10.79 -1.40
CA ARG A 426 14.02 -10.94 -0.60
C ARG A 426 12.91 -11.65 -1.36
N ARG A 427 12.72 -11.29 -2.64
CA ARG A 427 11.78 -11.98 -3.54
C ARG A 427 12.07 -13.48 -3.57
N ASP A 428 13.33 -13.86 -3.74
CA ASP A 428 13.74 -15.27 -3.86
C ASP A 428 13.56 -16.05 -2.56
N CYS A 429 13.84 -15.44 -1.42
CA CYS A 429 13.50 -16.00 -0.11
C CYS A 429 11.99 -16.28 0.01
N LEU A 430 11.15 -15.29 -0.34
CA LEU A 430 9.70 -15.46 -0.31
C LEU A 430 9.19 -16.50 -1.30
N VAL A 431 9.68 -16.50 -2.53
CA VAL A 431 9.32 -17.52 -3.53
C VAL A 431 9.64 -18.91 -2.99
N THR A 432 10.80 -19.09 -2.35
CA THR A 432 11.18 -20.37 -1.72
C THR A 432 10.21 -20.76 -0.61
N MET A 433 9.90 -19.85 0.33
CA MET A 433 8.94 -20.10 1.41
C MET A 433 7.52 -20.44 0.89
N LEU A 434 7.13 -19.88 -0.25
CA LEU A 434 5.81 -20.08 -0.86
C LEU A 434 5.70 -21.35 -1.72
N GLY A 435 6.75 -22.19 -1.77
CA GLY A 435 6.77 -23.46 -2.51
C GLY A 435 7.66 -23.46 -3.76
N GLY A 436 8.39 -22.38 -3.99
CA GLY A 436 9.42 -22.28 -5.03
C GLY A 436 8.89 -22.20 -6.46
N THR A 437 9.82 -22.34 -7.41
CA THR A 437 9.52 -22.31 -8.85
C THR A 437 8.58 -23.43 -9.28
N TRP A 438 8.65 -24.59 -8.61
CA TRP A 438 7.74 -25.70 -8.88
C TRP A 438 6.27 -25.31 -8.60
N ALA A 439 5.99 -24.67 -7.46
CA ALA A 439 4.63 -24.25 -7.11
C ALA A 439 4.11 -23.19 -8.11
N ALA A 440 4.95 -22.24 -8.51
CA ALA A 440 4.63 -21.25 -9.54
C ALA A 440 4.25 -21.91 -10.89
N GLN A 441 5.04 -22.90 -11.34
CA GLN A 441 4.75 -23.64 -12.58
C GLN A 441 3.48 -24.49 -12.47
N ALA A 442 3.26 -25.13 -11.31
CA ALA A 442 2.05 -25.90 -11.04
C ALA A 442 0.80 -25.01 -11.07
N TRP A 443 0.89 -23.79 -10.50
CA TRP A 443 -0.18 -22.80 -10.52
C TRP A 443 -0.57 -22.43 -11.95
N GLU A 444 0.41 -22.10 -12.79
CA GLU A 444 0.17 -21.74 -14.18
C GLU A 444 -0.49 -22.88 -14.98
N ARG A 445 -0.10 -24.13 -14.72
CA ARG A 445 -0.71 -25.30 -15.37
C ARG A 445 -2.13 -25.58 -14.88
N LEU A 446 -2.40 -25.44 -13.58
CA LEU A 446 -3.72 -25.70 -13.00
C LEU A 446 -4.72 -24.58 -13.29
N PHE A 447 -4.25 -23.32 -13.36
CA PHE A 447 -5.10 -22.14 -13.53
C PHE A 447 -4.62 -21.25 -14.70
N PRO A 448 -4.57 -21.76 -15.94
CA PRO A 448 -3.99 -21.05 -17.08
C PRO A 448 -4.67 -19.72 -17.37
N MET A 449 -6.00 -19.65 -17.22
CA MET A 449 -6.75 -18.39 -17.41
C MET A 449 -6.43 -17.34 -16.35
N ARG A 450 -6.23 -17.75 -15.09
CA ARG A 450 -5.82 -16.83 -14.01
C ARG A 450 -4.39 -16.38 -14.20
N ALA A 451 -3.49 -17.28 -14.60
CA ALA A 451 -2.11 -16.95 -14.94
C ALA A 451 -2.05 -15.93 -16.09
N ALA A 452 -2.86 -16.09 -17.13
CA ALA A 452 -2.99 -15.12 -18.22
C ALA A 452 -3.52 -13.75 -17.73
N ALA A 453 -4.50 -13.73 -16.82
CA ALA A 453 -4.98 -12.49 -16.22
C ALA A 453 -3.89 -11.80 -15.38
N ILE A 454 -3.11 -12.57 -14.62
CA ILE A 454 -1.96 -12.05 -13.86
C ILE A 454 -0.91 -11.47 -14.80
N LYS A 455 -0.57 -12.20 -15.87
CA LYS A 455 0.33 -11.72 -16.93
C LYS A 455 -0.12 -10.37 -17.49
N ALA A 456 -1.40 -10.24 -17.81
CA ALA A 456 -1.98 -8.99 -18.29
C ALA A 456 -1.94 -7.88 -17.22
N GLN A 457 -2.12 -8.21 -15.95
CA GLN A 457 -1.99 -7.25 -14.84
C GLN A 457 -0.55 -6.77 -14.65
N GLN A 458 0.45 -7.63 -14.85
CA GLN A 458 1.84 -7.28 -14.64
C GLN A 458 2.49 -6.63 -15.87
N SER A 459 1.95 -6.84 -17.07
CA SER A 459 2.59 -6.37 -18.32
C SER A 459 2.86 -4.86 -18.41
N PRO A 460 2.07 -3.94 -17.83
CA PRO A 460 2.40 -2.51 -17.86
C PRO A 460 3.66 -2.17 -17.04
N PHE A 461 4.04 -3.06 -16.13
CA PHE A 461 5.12 -2.90 -15.17
C PHE A 461 6.39 -3.67 -15.57
N LEU A 462 6.26 -4.75 -16.33
CA LEU A 462 7.39 -5.60 -16.68
C LEU A 462 7.92 -5.27 -18.08
N THR A 463 9.21 -5.47 -18.27
CA THR A 463 9.81 -5.44 -19.60
C THR A 463 9.19 -6.56 -20.46
N PRO A 464 8.92 -6.31 -21.76
CA PRO A 464 8.35 -7.33 -22.63
C PRO A 464 9.24 -8.58 -22.61
N GLU A 465 8.62 -9.76 -22.44
CA GLU A 465 9.33 -11.04 -22.59
C GLU A 465 9.94 -11.07 -23.99
N ARG A 466 11.28 -11.11 -24.10
CA ARG A 466 11.95 -11.33 -25.37
C ARG A 466 11.63 -12.76 -25.79
N ASN A 467 10.83 -12.90 -26.85
CA ASN A 467 10.69 -14.18 -27.53
C ASN A 467 12.01 -14.44 -28.26
N ASP A 468 12.90 -15.19 -27.62
CA ASP A 468 14.08 -15.78 -28.27
C ASP A 468 13.68 -17.04 -29.06
#